data_AF-A0A379MR12-F1
#
_entry.id   AF-A0A379MR12-F1
#
_cell.length_a   1.000
_cell.length_b   1.000
_cell.length_c   1.000
_cell.angle_alpha   90.00
_cell.angle_beta   90.00
_cell.angle_gamma   90.00
#
_symmetry.space_group_name_H-M   'P 1'
#
loop_
_entity.id
_entity.type
_entity.pdbx_description
1 polymer ?
#
loop_
_entity_poly.entity_id
_entity_poly.type
_entity_poly.pdbx_seq_one_letter_code
_entity_poly.pdbx_strand_id
1 'polypeptide(L)'
;MKAILLQFANFLKQIGSQMIQFGVMIIAFKSALKSVLANPWAAIAIGAAMVAAAAVMTALINKQAKENAPKLAKGGLTFGPTYAMVGDNPNAGVDPEVIAPLSKLKDMMVGGGTTNVNITLSGELTAKGRDLVYAIGKENFKTNILGG
;
A
#
# COMPACT_ATOMS: atom_id res chain seq x y z
N MET A 1 1.44 36.46 8.26
CA MET A 1 1.37 37.35 7.08
C MET A 1 2.60 37.28 6.18
N LYS A 2 3.84 37.47 6.67
CA LYS A 2 5.06 37.43 5.82
C LYS A 2 5.25 36.11 5.04
N ALA A 3 5.01 34.96 5.68
CA ALA A 3 5.13 33.65 5.03
C ALA A 3 4.13 33.45 3.86
N ILE A 4 2.90 33.94 4.00
CA ILE A 4 1.86 33.87 2.96
C ILE A 4 2.22 34.77 1.78
N LEU A 5 2.73 35.99 2.06
CA LEU A 5 3.20 36.91 1.03
C LEU A 5 4.42 36.37 0.27
N LEU A 6 5.35 35.70 0.97
CA LEU A 6 6.49 35.01 0.36
C LEU A 6 6.05 33.84 -0.53
N GLN A 7 5.08 33.05 -0.08
CA GLN A 7 4.53 31.94 -0.87
C GLN A 7 3.79 32.45 -2.12
N PHE A 8 3.04 33.55 -1.99
CA PHE A 8 2.39 34.20 -3.12
C PHE A 8 3.40 34.84 -4.09
N ALA A 9 4.48 35.45 -3.60
CA ALA A 9 5.56 35.97 -4.44
C ALA A 9 6.28 34.85 -5.21
N ASN A 10 6.53 33.71 -4.58
CA ASN A 10 7.12 32.54 -5.24
C ASN A 10 6.18 31.97 -6.31
N PHE A 11 4.88 31.93 -6.03
CA PHE A 11 3.86 31.52 -7.00
C PHE A 11 3.82 32.46 -8.22
N LEU A 12 3.78 33.78 -8.00
CA LEU A 12 3.84 34.78 -9.07
C LEU A 12 5.13 34.65 -9.89
N LYS A 13 6.27 34.40 -9.24
CA LYS A 13 7.56 34.19 -9.91
C LYS A 13 7.56 32.93 -10.78
N GLN A 14 6.98 31.84 -10.29
CA GLN A 14 6.84 30.60 -11.07
C GLN A 14 5.96 30.80 -12.30
N ILE A 15 4.77 31.41 -12.12
CA ILE A 15 3.86 31.69 -13.24
C ILE A 15 4.51 32.63 -14.25
N GLY A 16 5.13 33.72 -13.79
CA GLY A 16 5.81 34.67 -14.67
C GLY A 16 6.93 34.01 -15.47
N SER A 17 7.75 33.16 -14.84
CA SER A 17 8.80 32.39 -15.53
C SER A 17 8.22 31.42 -16.55
N GLN A 18 7.12 30.73 -16.23
CA GLN A 18 6.44 29.83 -17.16
C GLN A 18 5.88 30.60 -18.36
N MET A 19 5.26 31.76 -18.14
CA MET A 19 4.74 32.60 -19.22
C MET A 19 5.84 33.07 -20.18
N ILE A 20 7.03 33.43 -19.66
CA ILE A 20 8.19 33.76 -20.50
C ILE A 20 8.62 32.55 -21.33
N GLN A 21 8.72 31.37 -20.71
CA GLN A 21 9.08 30.13 -21.41
C GLN A 21 8.07 29.78 -22.51
N PHE A 22 6.77 29.90 -22.23
CA PHE A 22 5.71 29.72 -23.23
C PHE A 22 5.86 30.72 -24.38
N GLY A 23 6.17 31.99 -24.10
CA GLY A 23 6.43 33.00 -25.13
C GLY A 23 7.61 32.62 -26.04
N VAL A 24 8.73 32.17 -25.47
CA VAL A 24 9.89 31.69 -26.23
C VAL A 24 9.54 30.46 -27.06
N MET A 25 8.80 29.50 -26.49
CA MET A 25 8.33 28.31 -27.21
C MET A 25 7.43 28.68 -28.38
N ILE A 26 6.52 29.63 -28.25
CA ILE A 26 5.64 30.05 -29.35
C ILE A 26 6.45 30.67 -30.49
N ILE A 27 7.49 31.46 -30.20
CA ILE A 27 8.39 32.03 -31.21
C ILE A 27 9.18 30.92 -31.91
N ALA A 28 9.77 30.01 -31.15
CA ALA A 28 10.51 28.87 -31.68
C ALA A 28 9.60 27.96 -32.53
N PHE A 29 8.40 27.67 -32.05
CA PHE A 29 7.40 26.87 -32.75
C PHE A 29 6.92 27.54 -34.03
N LYS A 30 6.70 28.86 -34.02
CA LYS A 30 6.37 29.64 -35.22
C LYS A 30 7.50 29.62 -36.24
N SER A 31 8.76 29.69 -35.79
CA SER A 31 9.94 29.60 -36.65
C SER A 31 10.12 28.19 -37.24
N ALA A 32 9.92 27.17 -36.41
CA ALA A 32 9.90 25.78 -36.83
C ALA A 32 8.77 25.51 -37.81
N LEU A 33 7.55 25.99 -37.56
CA LEU A 33 6.41 25.88 -38.46
C LEU A 33 6.67 26.55 -39.81
N LYS A 34 7.31 27.73 -39.85
CA LYS A 34 7.70 28.36 -41.12
C LYS A 34 8.70 27.49 -41.89
N SER A 35 9.69 26.90 -41.21
CA SER A 35 10.67 26.00 -41.83
C SER A 35 10.06 24.67 -42.25
N VAL A 36 9.04 24.21 -41.52
CA VAL A 36 8.31 22.97 -41.74
C VAL A 36 7.27 23.10 -42.86
N LEU A 37 6.60 24.24 -42.99
CA LEU A 37 5.71 24.53 -44.11
C LEU A 37 6.45 24.50 -45.46
N ALA A 38 7.74 24.84 -45.45
CA ALA A 38 8.59 24.76 -46.64
C ALA A 38 8.92 23.30 -47.03
N ASN A 39 8.77 22.32 -46.12
CA ASN A 39 9.03 20.92 -46.42
C ASN A 39 8.18 19.98 -45.53
N PRO A 40 7.02 19.49 -46.00
CA PRO A 40 6.06 18.73 -45.19
C PRO A 40 6.63 17.49 -44.49
N TRP A 41 7.65 16.86 -45.07
CA TRP A 41 8.30 15.69 -44.46
C TRP A 41 9.11 16.03 -43.20
N ALA A 42 9.66 17.26 -43.13
CA ALA A 42 10.36 17.74 -41.95
C ALA A 42 9.41 17.93 -40.75
N ALA A 43 8.13 18.24 -41.00
CA ALA A 43 7.08 18.31 -39.97
C ALA A 43 6.96 16.98 -39.21
N ILE A 44 6.86 15.91 -39.99
CA ILE A 44 6.56 14.57 -39.51
C ILE A 44 7.76 14.04 -38.72
N ALA A 45 8.98 14.26 -39.22
CA ALA A 45 10.20 13.86 -38.52
C ALA A 45 10.36 14.58 -37.16
N ILE A 46 10.11 15.90 -37.12
CA ILE A 46 10.20 16.69 -35.89
C ILE A 46 9.08 16.30 -34.91
N GLY A 47 7.86 16.07 -35.41
CA GLY A 47 6.74 15.58 -34.59
C GLY A 47 7.01 14.21 -33.99
N ALA A 48 7.51 13.26 -34.80
CA ALA A 48 7.86 11.92 -34.34
C ALA A 48 8.99 11.95 -33.29
N ALA A 49 10.02 12.78 -33.51
CA ALA A 49 11.10 12.97 -32.53
C ALA A 49 10.58 13.55 -31.20
N MET A 50 9.66 14.52 -31.25
CA MET A 50 9.04 15.06 -30.03
C MET A 50 8.18 14.02 -29.30
N VAL A 51 7.41 13.19 -30.01
CA VAL A 51 6.62 12.11 -29.41
C VAL A 51 7.53 11.07 -28.74
N ALA A 52 8.63 10.70 -29.40
CA ALA A 52 9.61 9.77 -28.83
C ALA A 52 10.30 10.38 -27.58
N ALA A 53 10.70 11.64 -27.63
CA ALA A 53 11.26 12.34 -26.48
C ALA A 53 10.27 12.44 -25.31
N ALA A 54 8.99 12.68 -25.60
CA ALA A 54 7.93 12.68 -24.59
C ALA A 54 7.77 11.29 -23.95
N ALA A 55 7.76 10.21 -24.74
CA ALA A 55 7.70 8.85 -24.21
C ALA A 55 8.89 8.51 -23.30
N VAL A 56 10.11 8.94 -23.66
CA VAL A 56 11.31 8.77 -22.82
C VAL A 56 11.20 9.59 -21.54
N MET A 57 10.78 10.85 -21.62
CA MET A 57 10.59 11.70 -20.43
C MET A 57 9.50 11.14 -19.50
N THR A 58 8.37 10.67 -20.04
CA THR A 58 7.33 10.00 -19.27
C THR A 58 7.85 8.72 -18.61
N ALA A 59 8.67 7.93 -19.31
CA ALA A 59 9.30 6.75 -18.72
C ALA A 59 10.29 7.11 -17.59
N LEU A 60 11.05 8.20 -17.73
CA LEU A 60 11.95 8.71 -16.70
C LEU A 60 11.19 9.25 -15.48
N ILE A 61 10.12 10.01 -15.69
CA ILE A 61 9.24 10.50 -14.61
C ILE A 61 8.61 9.32 -13.88
N ASN A 62 8.10 8.33 -14.61
CA ASN A 62 7.52 7.13 -14.00
C ASN A 62 8.57 6.31 -13.25
N LYS A 63 9.82 6.25 -13.73
CA LYS A 63 10.94 5.61 -13.04
C LYS A 63 11.32 6.34 -11.75
N GLN A 64 11.39 7.67 -11.78
CA GLN A 64 11.66 8.49 -10.59
C GLN A 64 10.50 8.50 -9.59
N ALA A 65 9.25 8.43 -10.05
CA ALA A 65 8.08 8.26 -9.19
C ALA A 65 8.08 6.88 -8.50
N LYS A 66 8.60 5.85 -9.18
CA LYS A 66 8.74 4.49 -8.65
C LYS A 66 9.93 4.31 -7.68
N GLU A 67 10.95 5.18 -7.77
CA GLU A 67 12.08 5.19 -6.83
C GLU A 67 11.82 6.01 -5.56
N ASN A 68 10.94 7.02 -5.61
CA ASN A 68 10.59 7.84 -4.44
C ASN A 68 9.31 7.40 -3.71
N ALA A 69 8.62 6.36 -4.18
CA ALA A 69 7.54 5.75 -3.43
C ALA A 69 8.16 4.91 -2.31
N PRO A 70 7.96 5.23 -1.01
CA PRO A 70 8.56 4.48 0.09
C PRO A 70 8.09 3.04 0.04
N LYS A 71 8.99 2.13 -0.35
CA LYS A 71 8.70 0.70 -0.45
C LYS A 71 8.64 0.12 0.96
N LEU A 72 7.48 -0.39 1.34
CA LEU A 72 7.28 -1.12 2.59
C LEU A 72 7.52 -2.64 2.44
N ALA A 73 8.20 -3.08 1.37
CA ALA A 73 8.52 -4.50 1.13
C ALA A 73 9.24 -5.21 2.27
N LYS A 74 9.96 -4.48 3.13
CA LYS A 74 10.63 -5.04 4.32
C LYS A 74 9.85 -4.82 5.63
N GLY A 75 8.62 -4.32 5.54
CA GLY A 75 7.77 -3.94 6.66
C GLY A 75 8.14 -2.59 7.28
N GLY A 76 7.27 -2.11 8.16
CA GLY A 76 7.44 -0.86 8.90
C GLY A 76 6.18 -0.50 9.68
N LEU A 77 6.34 0.16 10.83
CA LEU A 77 5.22 0.68 11.61
C LEU A 77 5.03 2.16 11.28
N THR A 78 3.84 2.52 10.80
CA THR A 78 3.47 3.90 10.56
C THR A 78 2.53 4.37 11.67
N PHE A 79 2.85 5.50 12.28
CA PHE A 79 2.09 6.08 13.40
C PHE A 79 1.25 7.30 12.98
N GLY A 80 1.24 7.65 11.69
CA GLY A 80 0.50 8.79 11.14
C GLY A 80 0.31 8.69 9.62
N PRO A 81 -0.41 9.65 9.01
CA PRO A 81 -0.69 9.65 7.57
C PRO A 81 0.60 9.60 6.75
N THR A 82 0.85 8.48 6.09
CA THR A 82 2.09 8.20 5.36
C THR A 82 1.75 7.60 4.00
N TYR A 83 2.36 8.13 2.93
CA TYR A 83 2.25 7.57 1.59
C TYR A 83 3.34 6.51 1.38
N ALA A 84 2.96 5.31 0.96
CA ALA A 84 3.86 4.19 0.74
C ALA A 84 3.45 3.36 -0.48
N MET A 85 4.43 2.71 -1.11
CA MET A 85 4.21 1.71 -2.16
C MET A 85 3.89 0.36 -1.53
N VAL A 86 2.78 -0.24 -1.98
CA VAL A 86 2.22 -1.52 -1.51
C VAL A 86 2.06 -2.42 -2.72
N GLY A 87 2.31 -3.72 -2.57
CA GLY A 87 2.24 -4.69 -3.65
C GLY A 87 3.53 -4.74 -4.47
N ASP A 88 4.66 -4.33 -3.89
CA ASP A 88 5.98 -4.49 -4.52
C ASP A 88 6.64 -5.83 -4.18
N ASN A 89 6.02 -6.67 -3.34
CA ASN A 89 6.37 -8.08 -3.19
C ASN A 89 6.16 -8.85 -4.51
N PRO A 90 7.23 -9.34 -5.17
CA PRO A 90 7.12 -10.10 -6.42
C PRO A 90 6.34 -11.42 -6.27
N ASN A 91 6.20 -11.90 -5.03
CA ASN A 91 5.53 -13.16 -4.69
C ASN A 91 4.12 -12.96 -4.09
N ALA A 92 3.50 -11.78 -4.26
CA ALA A 92 2.22 -11.44 -3.63
C ALA A 92 1.05 -12.39 -3.93
N GLY A 93 1.16 -13.23 -4.98
CA GLY A 93 0.16 -14.25 -5.29
C GLY A 93 0.16 -15.45 -4.34
N VAL A 94 1.29 -15.75 -3.69
CA VAL A 94 1.44 -16.84 -2.70
C VAL A 94 1.65 -16.27 -1.29
N ASP A 95 2.26 -15.10 -1.18
CA ASP A 95 2.53 -14.40 0.07
C ASP A 95 2.04 -12.93 -0.02
N PRO A 96 0.72 -12.71 0.08
CA PRO A 96 0.14 -11.38 -0.06
C PRO A 96 0.51 -10.47 1.11
N GLU A 97 0.86 -9.23 0.79
CA GLU A 97 1.14 -8.22 1.81
C GLU A 97 -0.16 -7.75 2.49
N VAL A 98 -0.21 -7.79 3.82
CA VAL A 98 -1.38 -7.38 4.60
C VAL A 98 -1.18 -5.99 5.19
N ILE A 99 -2.11 -5.08 4.89
CA ILE A 99 -2.21 -3.78 5.56
C ILE A 99 -3.36 -3.84 6.56
N ALA A 100 -3.03 -3.86 7.85
CA ALA A 100 -4.03 -3.86 8.89
C ALA A 100 -3.54 -3.06 10.11
N PRO A 101 -4.47 -2.47 10.88
CA PRO A 101 -4.15 -1.91 12.18
C PRO A 101 -3.50 -2.94 13.11
N LEU A 102 -2.58 -2.50 13.98
CA LEU A 102 -1.89 -3.38 14.95
C LEU A 102 -2.87 -4.19 15.81
N SER A 103 -4.02 -3.61 16.20
CA SER A 103 -5.06 -4.31 16.96
C SER A 103 -5.66 -5.49 16.18
N LYS A 104 -5.87 -5.32 14.86
CA LYS A 104 -6.43 -6.36 13.99
C LYS A 104 -5.43 -7.48 13.71
N LEU A 105 -4.14 -7.16 13.59
CA LEU A 105 -3.08 -8.18 13.53
C LEU A 105 -2.99 -8.98 14.84
N LYS A 106 -3.06 -8.30 15.99
CA LYS A 106 -3.08 -8.97 17.30
C LYS A 106 -4.27 -9.92 17.43
N ASP A 107 -5.44 -9.50 17.01
CA ASP A 107 -6.65 -10.34 17.02
C ASP A 107 -6.50 -11.57 16.10
N MET A 108 -5.93 -11.39 14.91
CA MET A 108 -5.63 -12.50 13.99
C MET A 108 -4.56 -13.47 14.53
N MET A 109 -3.56 -12.99 15.27
CA MET A 109 -2.56 -13.83 15.91
C MET A 109 -3.11 -14.62 17.11
N VAL A 110 -4.13 -14.08 17.80
CA VAL A 110 -4.73 -14.68 19.00
C VAL A 110 -5.90 -15.61 18.65
N GLY A 111 -6.55 -15.43 17.50
CA GLY A 111 -7.66 -16.25 17.01
C GLY A 111 -7.34 -17.71 16.66
N GLY A 112 -6.08 -18.16 16.80
CA GLY A 112 -5.67 -19.56 16.59
C GLY A 112 -5.39 -20.36 17.87
N GLY A 113 -5.62 -19.79 19.06
CA GLY A 113 -4.97 -20.26 20.29
C GLY A 113 -5.85 -20.69 21.47
N THR A 114 -7.15 -20.87 21.32
CA THR A 114 -8.00 -21.36 22.44
C THR A 114 -8.93 -22.47 21.99
N THR A 115 -8.34 -23.65 21.77
CA THR A 115 -9.10 -24.89 21.63
C THR A 115 -9.71 -25.24 22.98
N ASN A 116 -10.92 -24.76 23.25
CA ASN A 116 -11.73 -25.27 24.35
C ASN A 116 -12.12 -26.71 24.00
N VAL A 117 -11.29 -27.68 24.40
CA VAL A 117 -11.60 -29.11 24.26
C VAL A 117 -12.70 -29.45 25.25
N ASN A 118 -13.94 -29.48 24.78
CA ASN A 118 -15.08 -29.97 25.55
C ASN A 118 -15.08 -31.51 25.49
N ILE A 119 -14.57 -32.17 26.54
CA ILE A 119 -14.63 -33.63 26.66
C ILE A 119 -15.94 -34.00 27.35
N THR A 120 -16.95 -34.41 26.59
CA THR A 120 -18.17 -35.02 27.12
C THR A 120 -17.98 -36.54 27.22
N LEU A 121 -17.80 -37.07 28.42
CA LEU A 121 -17.79 -38.53 28.64
C LEU A 121 -19.20 -39.03 28.92
N SER A 122 -19.83 -39.66 27.93
CA SER A 122 -21.11 -40.35 28.05
C SER A 122 -20.89 -41.86 28.17
N GLY A 123 -20.70 -42.35 29.40
CA GLY A 123 -20.54 -43.78 29.70
C GLY A 123 -20.53 -44.08 31.21
N GLU A 124 -20.80 -45.33 31.58
CA GLU A 124 -20.74 -45.81 32.96
C GLU A 124 -19.27 -46.08 33.36
N LEU A 125 -18.76 -45.33 34.34
CA LEU A 125 -17.43 -45.55 34.89
C LEU A 125 -17.49 -46.57 36.03
N THR A 126 -17.25 -47.86 35.73
CA THR A 126 -17.04 -48.90 36.75
C THR A 126 -15.55 -49.12 36.98
N ALA A 127 -15.08 -48.89 38.19
CA ALA A 127 -13.70 -49.13 38.58
C ALA A 127 -13.65 -50.10 39.77
N LYS A 128 -12.87 -51.19 39.67
CA LYS A 128 -12.68 -52.20 40.72
C LYS A 128 -11.19 -52.41 40.98
N GLY A 129 -10.76 -52.07 42.19
CA GLY A 129 -9.39 -52.15 42.68
C GLY A 129 -9.30 -51.51 44.06
N ARG A 130 -8.24 -51.79 44.83
CA ARG A 130 -8.09 -51.21 46.19
C ARG A 130 -7.57 -49.77 46.19
N ASP A 131 -6.94 -49.32 45.12
CA ASP A 131 -6.44 -47.95 45.00
C ASP A 131 -6.83 -47.36 43.63
N LEU A 132 -7.79 -46.44 43.63
CA LEU A 132 -8.17 -45.62 42.48
C LEU A 132 -8.05 -44.17 42.89
N VAL A 133 -7.13 -43.43 42.26
CA VAL A 133 -6.98 -41.98 42.48
C VAL A 133 -7.45 -41.26 41.23
N TYR A 134 -8.55 -40.50 41.34
CA TYR A 134 -9.14 -39.73 40.26
C TYR A 134 -9.04 -38.24 40.60
N ALA A 135 -8.40 -37.45 39.72
CA ALA A 135 -8.23 -36.01 39.89
C ALA A 135 -8.96 -35.26 38.76
N ILE A 136 -10.17 -34.75 39.03
CA ILE A 136 -10.85 -33.78 38.17
C ILE A 136 -10.55 -32.36 38.69
N GLY A 137 -9.99 -31.50 37.83
CA GLY A 137 -9.87 -30.07 38.07
C GLY A 137 -11.25 -29.39 38.05
N LYS A 138 -11.54 -28.60 39.09
CA LYS A 138 -12.87 -28.08 39.39
C LYS A 138 -13.19 -26.81 38.58
N GLU A 139 -13.86 -26.97 37.45
CA GLU A 139 -14.51 -25.85 36.75
C GLU A 139 -15.93 -26.28 36.35
N ASN A 140 -16.91 -26.04 37.23
CA ASN A 140 -18.36 -26.13 36.94
C ASN A 140 -18.98 -27.50 36.60
N PHE A 141 -18.80 -28.49 37.48
CA PHE A 141 -19.58 -29.73 37.41
C PHE A 141 -21.01 -29.49 37.97
N LYS A 142 -22.04 -29.57 37.11
CA LYS A 142 -23.45 -29.57 37.53
C LYS A 142 -23.98 -31.00 37.47
N THR A 143 -24.14 -31.66 38.61
CA THR A 143 -24.85 -32.94 38.70
C THR A 143 -26.33 -32.70 38.86
N ASN A 144 -27.14 -33.14 37.90
CA ASN A 144 -28.58 -33.28 38.09
C ASN A 144 -28.90 -34.76 38.23
N ILE A 145 -29.10 -35.21 39.47
CA ILE A 145 -29.43 -36.61 39.76
C ILE A 145 -30.95 -36.73 39.60
N LEU A 146 -31.40 -37.41 38.55
CA LEU A 146 -32.81 -37.72 38.33
C LEU A 146 -33.07 -39.18 38.75
N GLY A 147 -33.54 -39.35 39.98
CA GLY A 147 -34.47 -40.40 40.46
C GLY A 147 -34.12 -41.89 40.30
N GLY A 148 -34.42 -42.66 41.35
CA GLY A 148 -34.55 -44.13 41.31
C GLY A 148 -34.03 -44.80 42.57
#